data_AF-A0A7L2AJ31-F1
#
_entry.id   AF-A0A7L2AJ31-F1
#
_cell.length_a   1.000
_cell.length_b   1.000
_cell.length_c   1.000
_cell.angle_alpha   90.00
_cell.angle_beta   90.00
_cell.angle_gamma   90.00
#
_symmetry.space_group_name_H-M   'P 1'
#
loop_
_entity.id
_entity.type
_entity.pdbx_description
1 polymer ?
#
loop_
_entity_poly.entity_id
_entity_poly.type
_entity_poly.pdbx_seq_one_letter_code
_entity_poly.pdbx_strand_id
1 'polypeptide(L)'
;QSICTLRGCCWSPQSDTSVPWCFFSSNHGYKVVGKRSTKAGFETTLTRLPSPSLFGNDINTVVLTEEYQTPNRFRFKITDPKTQRFEVPHEHVRSFTGSAASNLNYRVEV
;
A
#
# COMPACT_ATOMS: atom_id res chain seq x y z
N GLN A 1 5.08 3.68 26.96
CA GLN A 1 5.34 2.22 26.88
C GLN A 1 4.08 1.39 26.68
N SER A 2 3.11 1.36 27.60
CA SER A 2 1.93 0.44 27.54
C SER A 2 1.17 0.46 26.21
N ILE A 3 0.82 1.65 25.69
CA ILE A 3 0.14 1.80 24.39
C ILE A 3 1.01 1.28 23.23
N CYS A 4 2.33 1.43 23.32
CA CYS A 4 3.26 0.95 22.29
C CYS A 4 3.24 -0.58 22.21
N THR A 5 3.35 -1.24 23.37
CA THR A 5 3.29 -2.70 23.48
C THR A 5 1.92 -3.24 23.07
N LEU A 6 0.83 -2.59 23.49
CA LEU A 6 -0.54 -2.96 23.07
C LEU A 6 -0.70 -2.91 21.55
N ARG A 7 -0.07 -1.93 20.89
CA ARG A 7 -0.05 -1.78 19.43
C ARG A 7 0.94 -2.73 18.74
N GLY A 8 1.68 -3.58 19.46
CA GLY A 8 2.68 -4.49 18.88
C GLY A 8 3.89 -3.79 18.26
N CYS A 9 4.15 -2.55 18.68
CA CYS A 9 5.26 -1.72 18.20
C CYS A 9 6.53 -1.91 19.06
N CYS A 10 7.64 -1.36 18.58
CA CYS A 10 8.90 -1.33 19.30
C CYS A 10 8.98 -0.10 20.21
N TRP A 11 9.34 -0.29 21.48
CA TRP A 11 9.54 0.77 22.45
C TRP A 11 11.03 1.00 22.70
N SER A 12 11.53 2.19 22.36
CA SER A 12 12.92 2.60 22.58
C SER A 12 12.95 4.08 22.94
N PRO A 13 13.00 4.46 24.23
CA PRO A 13 13.06 5.85 24.64
C PRO A 13 14.37 6.49 24.17
N GLN A 14 14.29 7.73 23.69
CA GLN A 14 15.41 8.50 23.14
C GLN A 14 15.60 9.79 23.92
N SER A 15 16.84 10.29 23.98
CA SER A 15 17.15 11.60 24.58
C SER A 15 16.59 12.75 23.74
N ASP A 16 16.64 12.60 22.41
CA ASP A 16 16.04 13.52 21.46
C ASP A 16 14.53 13.25 21.35
N THR A 17 13.73 14.26 21.67
CA THR A 17 12.26 14.20 21.63
C THR A 17 11.69 14.19 20.21
N SER A 18 12.48 14.52 19.19
CA SER A 18 12.08 14.43 17.78
C SER A 18 12.12 13.00 17.24
N VAL A 19 12.85 12.11 17.91
CA VAL A 19 12.95 10.69 17.52
C VAL A 19 11.79 9.93 18.17
N PRO A 20 10.96 9.20 17.39
CA PRO A 20 9.81 8.50 17.95
C PRO A 20 10.22 7.38 18.90
N TRP A 21 9.81 7.50 20.16
CA TRP A 21 10.08 6.47 21.17
C TRP A 21 9.29 5.16 20.93
N CYS A 22 8.21 5.25 20.16
CA CYS A 22 7.40 4.11 19.75
C CYS A 22 7.29 4.09 18.23
N PHE A 23 7.79 3.02 17.60
CA PHE A 23 7.85 2.91 16.14
C PHE A 23 7.41 1.53 15.66
N PHE A 24 7.03 1.42 14.39
CA PHE A 24 6.55 0.18 13.82
C PHE A 24 7.62 -0.91 13.81
N SER A 25 7.20 -2.12 14.17
CA SER A 25 7.98 -3.34 13.94
C SER A 25 7.75 -3.86 12.51
N SER A 26 8.62 -4.75 12.03
CA SER A 26 8.45 -5.45 10.75
C SER A 26 7.23 -6.38 10.68
N ASN A 27 6.55 -6.60 11.82
CA ASN A 27 5.34 -7.41 11.91
C ASN A 27 4.07 -6.65 11.50
N HIS A 28 4.17 -5.34 11.29
CA HIS A 28 3.08 -4.51 10.76
C HIS A 28 3.19 -4.40 9.24
N GLY A 29 2.04 -4.30 8.58
CA GLY A 29 1.95 -4.15 7.13
C GLY A 29 1.27 -5.33 6.47
N TYR A 30 1.62 -5.57 5.20
CA TYR A 30 1.01 -6.59 4.35
C TYR A 30 2.10 -7.41 3.68
N LYS A 31 1.74 -8.64 3.32
CA LYS A 31 2.56 -9.53 2.49
C LYS A 31 1.89 -9.79 1.15
N VAL A 32 2.70 -10.01 0.13
CA VAL A 32 2.24 -10.45 -1.19
C VAL A 32 1.73 -11.89 -1.11
N VAL A 33 0.55 -12.14 -1.67
CA VAL A 33 -0.06 -13.47 -1.76
C VAL A 33 -0.17 -13.95 -3.21
N GLY A 34 -0.32 -13.03 -4.15
CA GLY A 34 -0.34 -13.37 -5.57
C GLY A 34 -0.18 -12.15 -6.44
N LYS A 35 0.38 -12.34 -7.63
CA LYS A 35 0.58 -11.30 -8.65
C LYS A 35 0.05 -11.83 -9.98
N ARG A 36 -0.73 -11.01 -10.68
CA ARG A 36 -1.24 -11.30 -12.03
C ARG A 36 -0.92 -10.17 -12.99
N SER A 37 -0.63 -10.52 -14.23
CA SER A 37 -0.44 -9.53 -15.30
C SER A 37 -1.79 -8.97 -15.76
N THR A 38 -1.81 -7.70 -16.13
CA THR A 38 -2.95 -7.03 -16.75
C THR A 38 -2.50 -6.33 -18.04
N LYS A 39 -3.46 -5.82 -18.80
CA LYS A 39 -3.15 -5.03 -20.01
C LYS A 39 -2.32 -3.78 -19.68
N ALA A 40 -2.57 -3.14 -18.54
CA ALA A 40 -1.95 -1.88 -18.13
C ALA A 40 -0.71 -2.04 -17.24
N GLY A 41 -0.49 -3.23 -16.67
CA GLY A 41 0.61 -3.53 -15.75
C GLY A 41 0.35 -4.81 -14.97
N PHE A 42 0.19 -4.71 -13.65
CA PHE A 42 -0.05 -5.86 -12.78
C PHE A 42 -1.11 -5.57 -11.74
N GLU A 43 -1.65 -6.64 -11.17
CA GLU A 43 -2.40 -6.60 -9.92
C GLU A 43 -1.79 -7.57 -8.93
N THR A 44 -1.55 -7.08 -7.73
CA THR A 44 -0.94 -7.83 -6.63
C THR A 44 -1.90 -7.88 -5.46
N THR A 45 -2.30 -9.08 -5.06
CA THR A 45 -3.10 -9.30 -3.84
C THR A 45 -2.19 -9.27 -2.63
N LEU A 46 -2.51 -8.40 -1.68
CA LEU A 46 -1.81 -8.20 -0.43
C LEU A 46 -2.69 -8.64 0.74
N THR A 47 -2.12 -9.38 1.69
CA THR A 47 -2.81 -9.80 2.92
C THR A 47 -2.10 -9.23 4.14
N ARG A 48 -2.88 -8.67 5.06
CA ARG A 48 -2.40 -8.04 6.28
C ARG A 48 -1.63 -9.05 7.13
N LEU A 49 -0.49 -8.63 7.67
CA LEU A 49 0.23 -9.40 8.67
C LEU A 49 -0.57 -9.42 9.99
N PRO A 50 -0.53 -10.53 10.75
CA PRO A 50 -1.23 -10.62 12.03
C PRO A 50 -0.56 -9.71 13.07
N SER A 51 -1.04 -8.47 13.14
CA SER A 51 -0.61 -7.43 14.09
C SER A 51 -1.81 -6.79 14.79
N PRO A 52 -1.66 -6.25 16.01
CA PRO A 52 -2.73 -5.53 16.68
C PRO A 52 -3.31 -4.40 15.82
N SER A 53 -4.59 -4.09 16.02
CA SER A 53 -5.20 -2.94 15.36
C SER A 53 -4.75 -1.65 16.03
N LEU A 54 -4.45 -0.62 15.22
CA LEU A 54 -4.10 0.71 15.75
C LEU A 54 -5.35 1.55 16.04
N PHE A 55 -6.32 1.52 15.11
CA PHE A 55 -7.49 2.38 15.10
C PHE A 55 -8.79 1.65 14.74
N GLY A 56 -8.77 0.31 14.64
CA GLY A 56 -9.91 -0.50 14.23
C GLY A 56 -10.10 -0.59 12.72
N ASN A 57 -11.06 -1.42 12.30
CA ASN A 57 -11.52 -1.57 10.91
C ASN A 57 -10.41 -1.88 9.88
N ASP A 58 -9.45 -2.71 10.27
CA ASP A 58 -8.40 -3.18 9.36
C ASP A 58 -8.98 -3.97 8.18
N ILE A 59 -8.47 -3.71 6.97
CA ILE A 59 -8.89 -4.41 5.74
C ILE A 59 -7.90 -5.55 5.48
N ASN A 60 -8.30 -6.78 5.79
CA ASN A 60 -7.37 -7.91 5.76
C ASN A 60 -6.77 -8.21 4.37
N THR A 61 -7.51 -7.95 3.30
CA THR A 61 -7.06 -8.20 1.93
C THR A 61 -7.26 -6.95 1.10
N VAL A 62 -6.18 -6.47 0.48
CA VAL A 62 -6.21 -5.34 -0.44
C VAL A 62 -5.57 -5.72 -1.77
N VAL A 63 -5.93 -5.02 -2.83
CA VAL A 63 -5.34 -5.22 -4.17
C VAL A 63 -4.57 -3.97 -4.54
N LEU A 64 -3.27 -4.16 -4.80
CA LEU A 64 -2.40 -3.19 -5.45
C LEU A 64 -2.57 -3.33 -6.96
N THR A 65 -3.11 -2.31 -7.62
CA THR A 65 -3.21 -2.23 -9.08
C THR A 65 -2.13 -1.28 -9.60
N GLU A 66 -1.36 -1.74 -10.57
CA GLU A 66 -0.22 -1.04 -11.17
C GLU A 66 -0.52 -0.70 -12.63
N GLU A 67 -0.36 0.56 -13.01
CA GLU A 67 -0.59 1.09 -14.35
C GLU A 67 0.67 1.79 -14.87
N TYR A 68 1.30 1.21 -15.90
CA TYR A 68 2.41 1.83 -16.63
C TYR A 68 1.86 2.80 -17.68
N GLN A 69 1.36 3.95 -17.23
CA GLN A 69 0.57 4.85 -18.07
C GLN A 69 1.36 5.50 -19.20
N THR A 70 2.60 5.93 -18.92
CA THR A 70 3.52 6.54 -19.91
C THR A 70 4.98 6.19 -19.57
N PRO A 71 5.95 6.47 -20.46
CA PRO A 71 7.38 6.32 -20.16
C PRO A 71 7.85 7.06 -18.89
N ASN A 72 7.15 8.12 -18.49
CA ASN A 72 7.50 8.98 -17.36
C ASN A 72 6.42 9.03 -16.27
N ARG A 73 5.38 8.20 -16.37
CA ARG A 73 4.26 8.20 -15.41
C ARG A 73 3.84 6.80 -15.07
N PHE A 74 4.13 6.44 -13.82
CA PHE A 74 3.60 5.28 -13.15
C PHE A 74 2.41 5.69 -12.29
N ARG A 75 1.38 4.85 -12.23
CA ARG A 75 0.30 5.00 -11.24
C ARG A 75 0.11 3.67 -10.54
N PHE A 76 -0.11 3.72 -9.24
CA PHE A 76 -0.63 2.59 -8.50
C PHE A 76 -1.79 3.02 -7.61
N LYS A 77 -2.66 2.08 -7.27
CA LYS A 77 -3.67 2.26 -6.22
C LYS A 77 -3.78 1.00 -5.38
N ILE A 78 -4.07 1.16 -4.09
CA ILE A 78 -4.37 0.07 -3.17
C ILE A 78 -5.85 0.18 -2.81
N THR A 79 -6.61 -0.87 -3.10
CA THR A 79 -8.08 -0.86 -2.97
C THR A 79 -8.59 -2.08 -2.21
N ASP A 80 -9.77 -1.95 -1.61
CA ASP A 80 -10.49 -3.09 -1.04
C ASP A 80 -11.23 -3.81 -2.18
N PRO A 81 -10.92 -5.09 -2.46
CA PRO A 81 -11.58 -5.83 -3.54
C PRO A 81 -13.03 -6.22 -3.22
N LYS A 82 -13.45 -6.19 -1.94
CA LYS A 82 -14.79 -6.58 -1.50
C LYS A 82 -15.74 -5.39 -1.38
N THR A 83 -15.19 -4.22 -1.07
CA THR A 83 -15.98 -3.01 -0.81
C THR A 83 -15.49 -1.86 -1.66
N GLN A 84 -16.36 -1.31 -2.51
CA GLN A 84 -16.05 -0.08 -3.23
C GLN A 84 -15.93 1.08 -2.23
N ARG A 85 -14.71 1.59 -2.06
CA ARG A 85 -14.44 2.76 -1.22
C ARG A 85 -14.55 4.04 -2.06
N PHE A 86 -14.64 5.17 -1.37
CA PHE A 86 -14.65 6.48 -2.03
C PHE A 86 -13.38 6.67 -2.87
N GLU A 87 -13.55 6.97 -4.15
CA GLU A 87 -12.52 7.48 -5.04
C GLU A 87 -12.86 8.94 -5.39
N VAL A 88 -11.86 9.82 -5.44
CA VAL A 88 -12.09 11.25 -5.72
C VAL A 88 -12.66 11.41 -7.13
N PRO A 89 -13.85 12.03 -7.30
CA PRO A 89 -14.45 12.28 -8.62
C PRO A 89 -13.76 13.47 -9.30
N HIS A 90 -12.56 13.24 -9.83
CA HIS A 90 -11.75 14.31 -10.42
C HIS A 90 -12.23 14.67 -11.83
N GLU A 91 -12.36 15.97 -12.11
CA GLU A 91 -12.89 16.49 -13.39
C GLU A 91 -11.98 16.26 -14.62
N HIS A 92 -10.70 15.95 -14.41
CA HIS A 92 -9.68 15.90 -15.47
C HIS A 92 -8.89 14.59 -15.47
N VAL A 93 -8.64 14.01 -14.29
CA VAL A 93 -7.98 12.70 -14.19
C VAL A 93 -8.99 11.63 -14.58
N ARG A 94 -8.72 10.94 -15.69
CA ARG A 94 -9.57 9.85 -16.20
C ARG A 94 -8.99 8.49 -15.85
N SER A 95 -9.87 7.48 -15.78
CA SER A 95 -9.45 6.08 -15.69
C SER A 95 -8.62 5.67 -16.90
N PHE A 96 -7.54 4.94 -16.66
CA PHE A 96 -6.64 4.48 -17.71
C PHE A 96 -7.17 3.17 -18.33
N THR A 97 -7.35 3.15 -19.65
CA THR A 97 -7.83 1.99 -20.42
C THR A 97 -6.82 1.49 -21.47
N GLY A 98 -5.64 2.12 -21.49
CA GLY A 98 -4.53 1.80 -22.38
C GLY A 98 -3.79 0.52 -22.00
N SER A 99 -2.83 0.15 -22.85
CA SER A 99 -1.82 -0.86 -22.52
C SER A 99 -0.64 -0.25 -21.80
N ALA A 100 0.12 -1.07 -21.08
CA ALA A 100 1.39 -0.66 -20.48
C ALA A 100 2.30 0.02 -21.52
N ALA A 101 2.85 1.17 -21.16
CA ALA A 101 3.79 1.91 -22.00
C ALA A 101 5.12 1.13 -22.17
N SER A 102 5.75 1.27 -23.34
CA SER A 102 7.09 0.78 -23.62
C SER A 102 8.15 1.85 -23.30
N ASN A 103 9.43 1.46 -23.29
CA ASN A 103 10.58 2.36 -23.09
C ASN A 103 10.48 3.20 -21.83
N LEU A 104 10.16 2.55 -20.70
CA LEU A 104 9.99 3.22 -19.41
C LEU A 104 11.31 3.82 -18.92
N ASN A 105 11.23 5.01 -18.34
CA ASN A 105 12.36 5.69 -17.67
C ASN A 105 12.44 5.34 -16.17
N TYR A 106 11.71 4.31 -15.75
CA TYR A 106 11.65 3.85 -14.37
C TYR A 106 11.50 2.33 -14.32
N ARG A 107 11.86 1.74 -13.18
CA ARG A 107 11.65 0.33 -12.86
C ARG A 107 10.90 0.24 -11.54
N VAL A 108 9.92 -0.66 -11.47
CA VAL A 108 9.13 -0.92 -10.26
C VAL A 108 9.52 -2.28 -9.70
N GLU A 109 9.84 -2.33 -8.42
CA GLU A 109 10.12 -3.54 -7.66
C GLU A 109 9.10 -3.66 -6.52
N VAL A 110 8.56 -4.87 -6.34
CA VAL A 110 7.47 -5.19 -5.40
C VAL A 110 7.90 -6.36 -4.55
#